data_AF-A0A0F7KDQ9-F1
#
_entry.id   AF-A0A0F7KDQ9-F1
#
_cell.length_a   1.000
_cell.length_b   1.000
_cell.length_c   1.000
_cell.angle_alpha   90.00
_cell.angle_beta   90.00
_cell.angle_gamma   90.00
#
_symmetry.space_group_name_H-M   'P 1'
#
loop_
_entity.id
_entity.type
_entity.pdbx_description
1 polymer ?
#
loop_
_entity_poly.entity_id
_entity_poly.type
_entity_poly.pdbx_seq_one_letter_code
_entity_poly.pdbx_strand_id
1 'polypeptide(L)' 'MIWKWNYVTFLLERPFSPEIWIAVGIGILPFLAWLRSYKVAHRADLIYLHRDKENVPFEKELQTYAASQAFYIIIL' A
#
# COMPACT_ATOMS: atom_id res chain seq x y z
N MET A 1 2.43 22.58 24.15
CA MET A 1 2.17 22.61 22.70
C MET A 1 3.22 21.69 22.06
N ILE A 2 2.84 20.46 21.68
CA ILE A 2 3.78 19.46 21.16
C ILE A 2 3.81 19.64 19.64
N TRP A 3 4.94 20.09 19.10
CA TRP A 3 5.16 20.18 17.66
C TRP A 3 5.23 18.77 17.08
N LYS A 4 4.25 18.42 16.23
CA LYS A 4 4.24 17.15 15.48
C LYS A 4 4.86 17.40 14.12
N TRP A 5 6.12 17.03 13.96
CA TRP A 5 6.80 17.09 12.67
C TRP A 5 6.38 15.87 11.84
N ASN A 6 5.61 16.09 10.78
CA ASN A 6 5.37 15.08 9.74
C ASN A 6 6.45 15.25 8.67
N TYR A 7 7.42 14.34 8.64
CA TYR A 7 8.56 14.42 7.71
C TYR A 7 8.30 13.71 6.35
N VAL A 8 7.09 13.23 6.07
CA VAL A 8 6.79 12.44 4.86
C VAL A 8 5.49 12.91 4.19
N THR A 9 5.59 13.25 2.92
CA THR A 9 4.46 13.56 2.02
C THR A 9 4.26 12.41 1.02
N PHE A 10 3.54 11.38 1.43
CA PHE A 10 3.25 10.20 0.59
C PHE A 10 1.75 9.89 0.59
N LEU A 11 1.14 9.84 -0.60
CA LEU A 11 -0.31 9.62 -0.80
C LEU A 11 -1.21 10.56 0.03
N LEU A 12 -0.74 11.79 0.29
CA LEU A 12 -1.53 12.80 1.02
C LEU A 12 -2.73 13.29 0.20
N GLU A 13 -2.53 13.43 -1.11
CA GLU A 13 -3.57 13.73 -2.08
C GLU A 13 -3.61 12.60 -3.10
N ARG A 14 -4.82 12.07 -3.35
CA ARG A 14 -5.04 11.01 -4.32
C ARG A 14 -5.94 11.51 -5.44
N PRO A 15 -5.64 11.17 -6.70
CA PRO A 15 -6.50 11.51 -7.81
C PRO A 15 -7.82 10.74 -7.72
N PHE A 16 -8.89 11.31 -8.31
CA PHE A 16 -10.17 10.63 -8.47
C PHE A 16 -10.12 9.70 -9.72
N SER A 17 -9.15 8.79 -9.75
CA SER A 17 -8.88 7.91 -10.91
C SER A 17 -8.25 6.59 -10.47
N PRO A 18 -8.25 5.55 -11.33
CA PRO A 18 -7.47 4.35 -11.09
C PRO A 18 -5.97 4.63 -10.92
N GLU A 19 -5.29 3.84 -10.10
CA GLU A 19 -3.88 4.00 -9.78
C GLU A 19 -3.11 2.67 -9.89
N ILE A 20 -1.83 2.79 -10.25
CA ILE A 20 -0.86 1.69 -10.15
C ILE A 20 0.16 2.06 -9.07
N TRP A 21 0.32 1.19 -8.09
CA TRP A 21 1.27 1.32 -7.00
C TRP A 21 2.41 0.34 -7.19
N ILE A 22 3.64 0.79 -6.97
CA ILE A 22 4.83 -0.05 -7.12
C ILE A 22 5.63 0.00 -5.83
N ALA A 23 5.90 -1.16 -5.26
CA ALA A 23 6.71 -1.31 -4.06
C ALA A 23 7.80 -2.36 -4.27
N VAL A 24 8.96 -2.13 -3.66
CA VAL A 24 10.08 -3.08 -3.65
C VAL A 24 10.59 -3.24 -2.23
N GLY A 25 10.64 -4.48 -1.74
CA GLY A 25 11.11 -4.79 -0.38
C GLY A 25 10.45 -3.90 0.69
N ILE A 26 11.25 -3.21 1.51
CA ILE A 26 10.75 -2.33 2.58
C ILE A 26 9.93 -1.13 2.06
N GLY A 27 10.01 -0.81 0.77
CA GLY A 27 9.19 0.23 0.12
C GLY A 27 7.68 -0.03 0.17
N ILE A 28 7.24 -1.21 0.63
CA ILE A 28 5.83 -1.52 0.87
C ILE A 28 5.24 -0.81 2.09
N LEU A 29 6.08 -0.44 3.08
CA LEU A 29 5.64 0.12 4.35
C LEU A 29 4.76 1.38 4.24
N PRO A 30 5.06 2.38 3.41
CA PRO A 30 4.20 3.56 3.30
C PRO A 30 2.81 3.23 2.71
N PHE A 31 2.71 2.26 1.80
CA PHE A 31 1.41 1.79 1.29
C PHE A 31 0.62 1.04 2.37
N LEU A 32 1.27 0.19 3.15
CA LEU A 32 0.65 -0.48 4.29
C LEU A 32 0.15 0.51 5.35
N ALA A 33 0.95 1.53 5.69
CA ALA A 33 0.55 2.58 6.61
C ALA A 33 -0.70 3.33 6.11
N TRP A 34 -0.78 3.56 4.80
CA TRP A 34 -1.95 4.16 4.17
C TRP A 34 -3.17 3.23 4.22
N LEU A 35 -3.04 1.96 3.81
CA LEU A 35 -4.13 0.97 3.80
C LEU A 35 -4.71 0.70 5.19
N ARG A 36 -3.88 0.77 6.24
CA ARG A 36 -4.33 0.66 7.64
C ARG A 36 -5.17 1.85 8.11
N SER A 37 -4.98 3.02 7.48
CA SER A 37 -5.60 4.27 7.90
C SER A 37 -6.82 4.63 7.05
N TYR A 38 -6.87 4.17 5.79
CA TYR A 38 -7.83 4.61 4.80
C TYR A 38 -8.33 3.47 3.92
N LYS A 39 -9.58 3.59 3.44
CA LYS A 39 -10.14 2.71 2.41
C LYS A 39 -9.78 3.20 1.01
N VAL A 40 -9.56 2.26 0.11
CA VAL A 40 -9.30 2.54 -1.31
C VAL A 40 -10.61 2.97 -1.99
N ALA A 41 -10.70 4.26 -2.34
CA ALA A 41 -11.91 4.84 -2.96
C ALA A 41 -12.03 4.54 -4.47
N HIS A 42 -10.90 4.42 -5.16
CA HIS A 42 -10.79 4.07 -6.58
C HIS A 42 -9.84 2.91 -6.76
N ARG A 43 -10.04 2.12 -7.82
CA ARG A 43 -9.22 0.95 -8.13
C ARG A 43 -7.73 1.27 -7.98
N ALA A 44 -7.04 0.51 -7.13
CA ALA A 44 -5.60 0.58 -6.98
C ALA A 44 -4.97 -0.80 -7.20
N ASP A 45 -4.06 -0.90 -8.16
CA ASP A 45 -3.34 -2.12 -8.48
C ASP A 45 -1.91 -2.02 -7.91
N LEU A 46 -1.56 -2.82 -6.90
CA LEU A 46 -0.24 -2.88 -6.31
C LEU A 46 0.61 -3.97 -6.97
N ILE A 47 1.78 -3.58 -7.47
CA ILE A 47 2.85 -4.47 -7.88
C ILE A 47 3.91 -4.48 -6.77
N TYR A 48 4.05 -5.60 -6.06
CA TYR A 48 4.99 -5.76 -4.97
C TYR A 48 6.11 -6.72 -5.35
N LEU A 49 7.31 -6.17 -5.56
CA LEU A 49 8.51 -6.94 -5.86
C LEU A 49 9.23 -7.31 -4.56
N HIS A 50 9.48 -8.59 -4.35
CA HIS A 50 10.22 -9.09 -3.20
C HIS A 50 11.22 -10.17 -3.61
N ARG A 51 12.26 -10.38 -2.79
CA ARG A 51 13.39 -11.25 -3.16
C ARG A 51 13.02 -12.74 -3.10
N ASP A 52 12.30 -13.16 -2.07
CA ASP A 52 12.12 -14.58 -1.72
C ASP A 52 10.65 -14.99 -1.73
N LYS A 53 10.28 -15.90 -2.64
CA LYS A 53 8.89 -16.40 -2.84
C LYS A 53 8.26 -17.02 -1.60
N GLU A 54 9.04 -17.56 -0.68
CA GLU A 54 8.53 -18.42 0.40
C GLU A 54 8.10 -17.66 1.66
N ASN A 55 8.36 -16.36 1.78
CA ASN A 55 7.98 -15.57 2.95
C ASN A 55 7.74 -14.11 2.57
N VAL A 56 6.68 -13.87 1.81
CA VAL A 56 6.38 -12.51 1.35
C VAL A 56 5.93 -11.66 2.53
N PRO A 57 6.65 -10.56 2.86
CA PRO A 57 6.27 -9.74 4.00
C PRO A 57 4.87 -9.18 3.85
N PHE A 58 4.06 -9.30 4.92
CA PHE A 58 2.71 -8.75 5.01
C PHE A 58 1.70 -9.31 4.00
N GLU A 59 2.00 -10.42 3.32
CA GLU A 59 1.13 -11.01 2.30
C GLU A 59 -0.30 -11.21 2.78
N LYS A 60 -0.49 -11.85 3.93
CA LYS A 60 -1.82 -12.10 4.49
C LYS A 60 -2.60 -10.81 4.74
N GLU A 61 -1.92 -9.76 5.21
CA GLU A 61 -2.55 -8.46 5.44
C GLU A 61 -2.96 -7.82 4.11
N LEU A 62 -2.08 -7.84 3.11
CA LEU A 62 -2.34 -7.32 1.77
C LEU A 62 -3.49 -8.06 1.07
N GLN A 63 -3.55 -9.39 1.20
CA GLN A 63 -4.65 -10.21 0.69
C GLN A 63 -5.99 -9.87 1.39
N THR A 64 -5.95 -9.55 2.68
CA THR A 64 -7.15 -9.12 3.42
C THR A 64 -7.69 -7.80 2.87
N TYR A 65 -6.81 -6.84 2.54
CA TYR A 65 -7.23 -5.61 1.87
C TYR A 65 -7.75 -5.90 0.45
N ALA A 66 -7.10 -6.79 -0.31
CA ALA A 66 -7.54 -7.12 -1.66
C ALA A 66 -8.92 -7.77 -1.70
N ALA A 67 -9.25 -8.58 -0.68
CA ALA A 67 -10.56 -9.23 -0.58
C ALA A 67 -11.70 -8.30 -0.14
N SER A 68 -11.41 -7.10 0.40
CA SER A 68 -12.40 -6.25 1.09
C SER A 68 -12.68 -4.90 0.42
N GLN A 69 -11.93 -4.54 -0.62
CA GLN A 69 -12.06 -3.23 -1.30
C GLN A 69 -11.53 -3.31 -2.74
N ALA A 70 -11.64 -2.21 -3.49
CA ALA A 70 -11.16 -2.09 -4.87
C ALA A 70 -9.62 -2.01 -4.95
N PHE A 71 -8.94 -3.00 -4.37
CA PHE A 71 -7.50 -3.12 -4.30
C PHE A 71 -7.08 -4.47 -4.86
N TYR A 72 -6.13 -4.47 -5.79
CA TYR A 72 -5.58 -5.69 -6.37
C TYR A 72 -4.09 -5.74 -6.08
N ILE A 73 -3.56 -6.95 -5.88
CA ILE A 73 -2.14 -7.14 -5.62
C ILE A 73 -1.55 -8.20 -6.56
N ILE A 74 -0.40 -7.87 -7.14
CA ILE A 74 0.47 -8.76 -7.88
C ILE A 74 1.78 -8.81 -7.11
N ILE A 75 2.16 -10.00 -6.66
CA ILE A 75 3.40 -10.24 -5.92
C ILE A 75 4.38 -10.91 -6.89
N LEU A 76 5.56 -10.29 -7.07
CA LEU A 76 6.59 -10.69 -8.04
C LEU A 76 7.92 -11.02 -7.35
#